data_AF-A0AAN0NFQ8-F1
#
_entry.id   AF-A0AAN0NFQ8-F1
#
_cell.length_a   1.000
_cell.length_b   1.000
_cell.length_c   1.000
_cell.angle_alpha   90.00
_cell.angle_beta   90.00
_cell.angle_gamma   90.00
#
_symmetry.space_group_name_H-M   'P 1'
#
loop_
_entity.id
_entity.type
_entity.pdbx_description
1 polymer ?
#
loop_
_entity_poly.entity_id
_entity_poly.type
_entity_poly.pdbx_seq_one_letter_code
_entity_poly.pdbx_strand_id
1 'polypeptide(L)'
;MTQGVYDDVLASALFESINQSRRDVYLSELTWSNELSQVAKTRAKELLITFDHKRPDGRLWDTVSSHVYAENIAYGQKTSEEAQAGFMQSNHIVTIFSMEILGRLELS
;
A
#
# COMPACT_ATOMS: atom_id res chain seq x y z
N MET A 1 20.50 -4.65 13.00
CA MET A 1 19.82 -3.54 12.31
C MET A 1 18.92 -4.13 11.26
N THR A 2 17.62 -4.16 11.50
CA THR A 2 16.63 -4.58 10.49
C THR A 2 16.52 -3.46 9.47
N GLN A 3 16.96 -3.68 8.24
CA GLN A 3 16.70 -2.72 7.16
C GLN A 3 15.19 -2.73 6.87
N GLY A 4 14.60 -1.57 6.56
CA GLY A 4 13.22 -1.49 6.04
C GLY A 4 13.16 -1.96 4.60
N VAL A 5 13.42 -3.25 4.39
CA VAL A 5 13.17 -3.92 3.13
C VAL A 5 11.66 -4.08 3.00
N TYR A 6 11.11 -3.79 1.83
CA TYR A 6 9.77 -4.24 1.48
C TYR A 6 9.75 -5.77 1.59
N ASP A 7 8.87 -6.31 2.42
CA ASP A 7 8.73 -7.75 2.60
C ASP A 7 7.72 -8.29 1.58
N ASP A 8 8.24 -9.03 0.59
CA ASP A 8 7.43 -9.64 -0.47
C ASP A 8 6.40 -10.66 0.06
N VAL A 9 6.64 -11.29 1.21
CA VAL A 9 5.72 -12.25 1.83
C VAL A 9 4.60 -11.51 2.55
N LEU A 10 4.92 -10.53 3.40
CA LEU A 10 3.91 -9.72 4.09
C LEU A 10 3.06 -8.91 3.11
N ALA A 11 3.63 -8.38 2.03
CA ALA A 11 2.88 -7.67 1.00
C ALA A 11 1.90 -8.58 0.24
N SER A 12 2.30 -9.82 -0.05
CA SER A 12 1.42 -10.80 -0.70
C SER A 12 0.28 -11.23 0.22
N ALA A 13 0.57 -11.57 1.48
CA ALA A 13 -0.43 -11.95 2.48
C ALA A 13 -1.40 -10.79 2.78
N LEU A 14 -0.91 -9.55 2.85
CA LEU A 14 -1.75 -8.37 3.03
C LEU A 14 -2.69 -8.14 1.85
N PHE A 15 -2.22 -8.33 0.61
CA PHE A 15 -3.04 -8.23 -0.58
C PHE A 15 -4.15 -9.30 -0.62
N GLU A 16 -3.81 -10.55 -0.30
CA GLU A 16 -4.78 -11.65 -0.19
C GLU A 16 -5.86 -11.38 0.88
N SER A 17 -5.45 -10.84 2.04
CA SER A 17 -6.37 -10.49 3.13
C SER A 17 -7.25 -9.27 2.82
N ILE A 18 -6.74 -8.29 2.07
CA ILE A 18 -7.54 -7.19 1.53
C ILE A 18 -8.58 -7.72 0.54
N ASN A 19 -8.21 -8.62 -0.37
CA ASN A 19 -9.17 -9.24 -1.29
C ASN A 19 -10.21 -10.11 -0.55
N GLN A 20 -9.85 -10.78 0.55
CA GLN A 20 -10.82 -11.46 1.41
C GLN A 20 -11.84 -10.48 1.98
N SER A 21 -11.38 -9.38 2.62
CA SER A 21 -12.30 -8.39 3.17
C SER A 21 -13.17 -7.69 2.11
N ARG A 22 -12.70 -7.58 0.86
CA ARG A 22 -13.52 -7.12 -0.27
C ARG A 22 -14.61 -8.13 -0.65
N ARG A 23 -14.28 -9.43 -0.74
CA ARG A 23 -15.26 -10.51 -0.93
C ARG A 23 -16.33 -10.51 0.17
N ASP A 24 -15.93 -10.31 1.42
CA ASP A 24 -16.81 -10.32 2.60
C ASP A 24 -17.87 -9.19 2.57
N VAL A 25 -17.62 -8.11 1.82
CA VAL A 25 -18.57 -7.00 1.57
C VAL A 25 -19.08 -6.95 0.11
N TYR A 26 -18.95 -8.06 -0.63
CA TYR A 26 -19.40 -8.21 -2.02
C TYR A 26 -18.75 -7.28 -3.06
N LEU A 27 -17.59 -6.70 -2.76
CA LEU A 27 -16.80 -5.91 -3.72
C LEU A 27 -15.91 -6.81 -4.59
N SER A 28 -15.70 -6.41 -5.84
CA SER A 28 -14.78 -7.09 -6.76
C SER A 28 -13.34 -7.05 -6.23
N GLU A 29 -12.64 -8.18 -6.39
CA GLU A 29 -11.24 -8.34 -6.05
C GLU A 29 -10.30 -7.44 -6.86
N LEU A 30 -9.20 -7.06 -6.23
CA LEU A 30 -8.09 -6.37 -6.87
C LEU A 30 -7.23 -7.40 -7.63
N THR A 31 -6.60 -6.98 -8.73
CA THR A 31 -5.62 -7.79 -9.50
C THR A 31 -4.22 -7.25 -9.25
N TRP A 32 -3.27 -8.10 -8.84
CA TRP A 32 -1.90 -7.68 -8.49
C TRP A 32 -1.17 -6.97 -9.65
N SER A 33 -0.41 -5.91 -9.34
CA SER A 33 0.42 -5.19 -10.31
C SER A 33 1.89 -5.20 -9.90
N ASN A 34 2.73 -5.79 -10.75
CA ASN A 34 4.17 -5.82 -10.55
C ASN A 34 4.81 -4.42 -10.64
N GLU A 35 4.24 -3.49 -11.41
CA GLU A 35 4.75 -2.11 -11.43
C GLU A 35 4.51 -1.43 -10.08
N LEU A 36 3.29 -1.52 -9.56
CA LEU A 36 2.93 -0.87 -8.29
C LEU A 36 3.64 -1.54 -7.09
N SER A 37 4.00 -2.83 -7.20
CA SER A 37 4.94 -3.48 -6.27
C SER A 37 6.37 -2.92 -6.35
N GLN A 38 6.88 -2.50 -7.53
CA GLN A 38 8.20 -1.86 -7.63
C GLN A 38 8.20 -0.39 -7.17
N VAL A 39 7.10 0.32 -7.42
CA VAL A 39 6.83 1.65 -6.84
C VAL A 39 6.81 1.57 -5.31
N ALA A 40 6.07 0.60 -4.77
CA ALA A 40 6.04 0.27 -3.36
C ALA A 40 7.44 -0.01 -2.78
N LYS A 41 8.24 -0.86 -3.45
CA LYS A 41 9.66 -1.12 -3.10
C LYS A 41 10.57 0.11 -3.16
N THR A 42 10.16 1.17 -3.86
CA THR A 42 10.85 2.45 -3.91
C THR A 42 10.46 3.31 -2.71
N ARG A 43 9.16 3.51 -2.47
CA ARG A 43 8.64 4.28 -1.33
C ARG A 43 9.06 3.69 0.02
N ALA A 44 9.15 2.36 0.15
CA ALA A 44 9.60 1.70 1.39
C ALA A 44 11.02 2.15 1.83
N LYS A 45 11.91 2.40 0.86
CA LYS A 45 13.27 2.89 1.12
C LYS A 45 13.29 4.38 1.47
N GLU A 46 12.41 5.16 0.84
CA GLU A 46 12.24 6.58 1.13
C GLU A 46 11.68 6.84 2.53
N LEU A 47 10.73 6.01 3.00
CA LEU A 47 10.12 6.12 4.32
C LEU A 47 11.10 5.88 5.49
N LEU A 48 12.21 5.18 5.25
CA LEU A 48 13.31 5.05 6.23
C LEU A 48 14.07 6.36 6.46
N ILE A 49 14.00 7.29 5.51
CA ILE A 49 14.62 8.62 5.61
C ILE A 49 13.59 9.63 6.12
N THR A 50 12.35 9.54 5.66
CA THR A 50 11.26 10.44 6.07
C THR A 50 9.92 9.70 5.98
N PHE A 51 9.34 9.37 7.13
CA PHE A 51 8.03 8.73 7.21
C PHE A 51 6.90 9.76 7.01
N ASP A 52 6.70 10.16 5.75
CA ASP A 52 5.72 11.17 5.31
C ASP A 52 5.17 10.78 3.92
N HIS A 53 4.01 11.33 3.58
CA HIS A 53 3.45 11.34 2.23
C HIS A 53 4.24 12.23 1.25
N LYS A 54 5.20 12.99 1.75
CA LYS A 54 6.27 13.60 0.98
C LYS A 54 7.46 12.65 0.86
N ARG A 55 8.08 12.69 -0.30
CA ARG A 55 9.34 12.02 -0.60
C ARG A 55 10.49 12.83 0.03
N PRO A 56 11.67 12.23 0.28
CA PRO A 56 12.80 12.92 0.92
C PRO A 56 13.34 14.16 0.16
N ASP A 57 12.96 14.33 -1.11
CA ASP A 57 13.25 15.52 -1.93
C ASP A 57 12.16 16.61 -1.87
N GLY A 58 11.13 16.42 -1.04
CA GLY A 58 10.02 17.35 -0.84
C GLY A 58 8.85 17.20 -1.82
N ARG A 59 8.96 16.34 -2.85
CA ARG A 59 7.84 16.04 -3.76
C ARG A 59 6.76 15.22 -3.06
N LEU A 60 5.54 15.23 -3.59
CA LEU A 60 4.47 14.34 -3.14
C LEU A 60 4.71 12.88 -3.59
N TRP A 61 4.08 11.93 -2.90
CA TRP A 61 4.22 10.49 -3.15
C TRP A 61 3.88 10.09 -4.60
N ASP A 62 2.84 10.68 -5.17
CA ASP A 62 2.32 10.42 -6.52
C ASP A 62 3.38 10.60 -7.62
N THR A 63 4.33 11.51 -7.43
CA THR A 63 5.47 11.76 -8.33
C THR A 63 6.42 10.57 -8.52
N VAL A 64 6.15 9.42 -7.89
CA VAL A 64 6.88 8.16 -8.07
C VAL A 64 6.45 7.38 -9.33
N SER A 65 5.17 7.42 -9.73
CA SER A 65 4.65 6.84 -10.99
C SER A 65 3.24 7.38 -11.26
N SER A 66 2.90 7.60 -12.53
CA SER A 66 1.58 8.02 -12.99
C SER A 66 0.46 6.99 -12.77
N HIS A 67 0.79 5.79 -12.27
CA HIS A 67 -0.18 4.72 -12.00
C HIS A 67 -0.62 4.62 -10.53
N VAL A 68 -0.12 5.50 -9.65
CA VAL A 68 -0.50 5.52 -8.22
C VAL A 68 -1.62 6.55 -7.99
N TYR A 69 -2.76 6.12 -7.45
CA TYR A 69 -3.95 6.95 -7.27
C TYR A 69 -4.27 7.33 -5.80
N ALA A 70 -3.71 6.58 -4.86
CA ALA A 70 -3.63 6.91 -3.44
C ALA A 70 -2.31 6.35 -2.90
N GLU A 71 -1.76 6.88 -1.81
CA GLU A 71 -0.67 6.22 -1.09
C GLU A 71 -1.13 5.70 0.28
N ASN A 72 -0.62 4.51 0.59
CA ASN A 72 -0.81 3.79 1.82
C ASN A 72 0.60 3.54 2.44
N ILE A 73 0.88 3.94 3.71
CA ILE A 73 2.18 3.83 4.47
C ILE A 73 1.99 3.48 5.96
N ALA A 74 2.83 2.63 6.56
CA ALA A 74 2.81 2.30 8.00
C ALA A 74 4.16 1.75 8.46
N TYR A 75 4.31 1.58 9.78
CA TYR A 75 5.55 1.16 10.41
C TYR A 75 5.29 0.46 11.76
N GLY A 76 6.09 -0.57 12.07
CA GLY A 76 6.14 -1.25 13.38
C GLY A 76 5.29 -2.52 13.53
N GLN A 77 4.42 -2.83 12.55
CA GLN A 77 3.61 -4.05 12.51
C GLN A 77 4.48 -5.28 12.20
N LYS A 78 4.06 -6.45 12.69
CA LYS A 78 4.76 -7.74 12.57
C LYS A 78 4.02 -8.75 11.69
N THR A 79 2.74 -8.54 11.42
CA THR A 79 1.92 -9.42 10.59
C THR A 79 1.04 -8.63 9.62
N SER A 80 0.52 -9.33 8.59
CA SER A 80 -0.47 -8.81 7.64
C SER A 80 -1.76 -8.33 8.31
N GLU A 81 -2.19 -9.01 9.39
CA GLU A 81 -3.44 -8.73 10.10
C GLU A 81 -3.29 -7.50 11.01
N GLU A 82 -2.14 -7.35 11.70
CA GLU A 82 -1.80 -6.12 12.44
C GLU A 82 -1.76 -4.90 11.51
N ALA A 83 -1.23 -5.08 10.29
CA ALA A 83 -1.22 -4.03 9.27
C ALA A 83 -2.65 -3.70 8.82
N GLN A 84 -3.40 -4.67 8.31
CA GLN A 84 -4.76 -4.46 7.80
C GLN A 84 -5.71 -3.86 8.84
N ALA A 85 -5.65 -4.33 10.10
CA ALA A 85 -6.43 -3.78 11.19
C ALA A 85 -6.10 -2.30 11.44
N GLY A 86 -4.84 -1.89 11.27
CA GLY A 86 -4.43 -0.49 11.36
C GLY A 86 -5.13 0.43 10.34
N PHE A 87 -5.37 -0.04 9.12
CA PHE A 87 -6.07 0.77 8.11
C PHE A 87 -7.56 0.81 8.39
N MET A 88 -8.16 -0.36 8.69
CA MET A 88 -9.60 -0.45 8.95
C MET A 88 -10.04 0.31 10.21
N GLN A 89 -9.13 0.60 11.15
CA GLN A 89 -9.41 1.34 12.38
C GLN A 89 -9.09 2.84 12.31
N SER A 90 -8.60 3.38 11.19
CA SER A 90 -8.11 4.76 11.16
C SER A 90 -8.38 5.50 9.85
N ASN A 91 -8.44 6.83 9.95
CA ASN A 91 -8.50 7.71 8.78
C ASN A 91 -7.08 8.02 8.23
N HIS A 92 -6.00 7.49 8.84
CA HIS A 92 -4.61 7.94 8.66
C HIS A 92 -3.49 6.90 9.03
N ILE A 93 -3.69 5.58 8.90
CA ILE A 93 -2.64 4.54 9.05
C ILE A 93 -2.84 3.52 7.95
N VAL A 94 -1.80 3.18 7.17
CA VAL A 94 -2.14 3.02 5.75
C VAL A 94 -1.33 1.92 4.97
N THR A 95 -0.07 1.54 5.33
CA THR A 95 0.92 0.54 4.76
C THR A 95 1.16 0.49 3.25
N ILE A 96 2.41 0.32 2.79
CA ILE A 96 2.78 0.18 1.36
C ILE A 96 2.13 -1.04 0.66
N PHE A 97 0.86 -0.87 0.25
CA PHE A 97 0.18 -1.59 -0.83
C PHE A 97 -1.12 -0.86 -1.26
N SER A 98 -0.99 0.37 -1.77
CA SER A 98 -2.12 1.02 -2.45
C SER A 98 -2.34 0.38 -3.81
N MET A 99 -3.45 -0.37 -3.93
CA MET A 99 -3.87 -1.03 -5.17
C MET A 99 -5.37 -0.86 -5.42
N GLU A 100 -5.97 0.24 -4.97
CA GLU A 100 -7.36 0.55 -5.34
C GLU A 100 -7.43 1.21 -6.72
N ILE A 101 -7.76 0.41 -7.73
CA ILE A 101 -8.16 0.89 -9.06
C ILE A 101 -9.63 1.35 -8.98
N LEU A 102 -9.88 2.47 -8.30
CA LEU A 102 -11.13 3.25 -8.46
C LEU A 102 -11.00 4.24 -9.65
N GLY A 103 -10.46 3.73 -10.76
CA GLY A 103 -10.15 4.51 -11.96
C GLY A 103 -11.05 4.25 -13.17
N ARG A 104 -11.61 3.04 -13.36
CA ARG A 104 -12.37 2.72 -14.59
C ARG A 104 -13.26 1.46 -14.56
N LEU A 105 -14.28 1.40 -13.70
CA LEU A 105 -15.31 0.33 -13.76
C LEU A 105 -16.76 0.76 -13.46
N GLU A 106 -17.04 2.08 -13.39
CA GLU A 106 -18.38 2.65 -13.11
C GLU A 106 -18.81 3.72 -14.14
N LEU A 107 -18.22 3.73 -15.34
CA LEU A 107 -18.64 4.60 -16.48
C LEU A 107 -18.34 3.95 -17.85
N SER A 108 -19.13 2.95 -18.24
CA SER A 108 -19.36 2.55 -19.65
C SER A 108 -20.60 1.68 -19.78
#